data_AF-A0AA43HST7-F1
#
_entry.id   AF-A0AA43HST7-F1
#
_cell.length_a   1.000
_cell.length_b   1.000
_cell.length_c   1.000
_cell.angle_alpha   90.00
_cell.angle_beta   90.00
_cell.angle_gamma   90.00
#
_symmetry.space_group_name_H-M   'P 1'
#
loop_
_entity.id
_entity.type
_entity.pdbx_description
1 polymer ?
#
loop_
_entity_poly.entity_id
_entity_poly.type
_entity_poly.pdbx_seq_one_letter_code
_entity_poly.pdbx_strand_id
1 'polypeptide(L)'
;MRNENPFSQMIRYLYILLFFCFLFACAGSTNTAKPIEPSVDGEYIQLSKAEFLDMAKYPEKIAQVEIVDLYDDSGIIMENDTSFIYRYLHGEGFDLLYTSQGNWEHGARIFSLYVRKDTIRYQIDKLYYSTENGQYKITERIKRIGE
;
A
#
# COMPACT_ATOMS: atom_id res chain seq x y z
N MET A 1 -50.93 15.46 40.30
CA MET A 1 -49.46 15.37 40.49
C MET A 1 -49.06 13.91 40.30
N ARG A 2 -48.31 13.56 39.24
CA ARG A 2 -47.88 12.17 39.00
C ARG A 2 -46.62 11.90 39.81
N ASN A 3 -46.71 10.92 40.71
CA ASN A 3 -45.60 10.47 41.53
C ASN A 3 -44.72 9.55 40.68
N GLU A 4 -43.63 10.09 40.12
CA GLU A 4 -42.67 9.28 39.37
C GLU A 4 -41.84 8.45 40.35
N ASN A 5 -41.81 7.14 40.11
CA ASN A 5 -41.15 6.16 40.96
C ASN A 5 -39.62 6.42 40.93
N PRO A 6 -38.96 6.65 42.09
CA PRO A 6 -37.53 7.00 42.16
C PRO A 6 -36.62 5.93 41.55
N PHE A 7 -37.10 4.69 41.44
CA PHE A 7 -36.37 3.60 40.78
C PHE A 7 -36.20 3.81 39.26
N SER A 8 -37.16 4.48 38.61
CA SER A 8 -37.12 4.75 37.17
C SER A 8 -36.13 5.86 36.79
N GLN A 9 -35.86 6.79 37.71
CA GLN A 9 -34.86 7.85 37.53
C GLN A 9 -33.45 7.25 37.59
N MET A 10 -33.19 6.35 38.54
CA MET A 10 -31.88 5.73 38.74
C MET A 10 -31.44 4.86 37.54
N ILE A 11 -32.37 4.16 36.89
CA ILE A 11 -32.09 3.37 35.67
C ILE A 11 -31.69 4.29 34.51
N ARG A 12 -32.31 5.46 34.36
CA ARG A 12 -31.96 6.42 33.28
C ARG A 12 -30.53 6.96 33.42
N TYR A 13 -30.08 7.22 34.64
CA TYR A 13 -28.70 7.65 34.88
C TYR A 13 -27.66 6.54 34.64
N LEU A 14 -28.01 5.27 34.90
CA LEU A 14 -27.14 4.13 34.65
C LEU A 14 -26.87 3.92 33.14
N TYR A 15 -27.89 4.13 32.29
CA TYR A 15 -27.74 4.05 30.83
C TYR A 15 -26.90 5.20 30.26
N ILE A 16 -27.03 6.42 30.80
CA ILE A 16 -26.24 7.58 30.36
C ILE A 16 -24.75 7.40 30.75
N LEU A 17 -24.47 6.81 31.91
CA LEU A 17 -23.10 6.54 32.35
C LEU A 17 -22.43 5.43 31.50
N LEU A 18 -23.17 4.37 31.15
CA LEU A 18 -22.68 3.30 30.29
C LEU A 18 -22.44 3.75 28.83
N PHE A 19 -23.22 4.72 28.33
CA PHE A 19 -23.02 5.29 27.01
C PHE A 19 -21.73 6.13 26.92
N PHE A 20 -21.36 6.83 27.99
CA PHE A 20 -20.10 7.57 28.05
C PHE A 20 -18.86 6.67 28.15
N CYS A 21 -18.95 5.50 28.81
CA CYS A 21 -17.86 4.54 28.83
C CYS A 21 -17.58 3.90 27.45
N PHE A 22 -18.58 3.79 26.57
CA PHE A 22 -18.38 3.27 25.21
C PHE A 22 -17.74 4.28 24.26
N LEU A 23 -17.81 5.59 24.56
CA LEU A 23 -17.19 6.64 23.74
C LEU A 23 -15.70 6.85 24.04
N PHE A 24 -15.19 6.37 25.19
CA PHE A 24 -13.78 6.55 25.58
C PHE A 24 -12.94 5.27 25.57
N ALA A 25 -13.50 4.12 25.17
CA ALA A 25 -12.80 2.83 25.17
C ALA A 25 -12.12 2.45 23.82
N CYS A 26 -12.06 3.36 22.85
CA CYS A 26 -11.21 3.22 21.66
C CYS A 26 -9.98 4.14 21.74
N ALA A 27 -9.30 4.15 22.89
CA ALA A 27 -7.88 4.47 22.93
C ALA A 27 -7.07 3.26 22.41
N GLY A 28 -7.32 2.89 21.15
CA GLY A 28 -6.49 1.95 20.42
C GLY A 28 -5.19 2.67 20.09
N SER A 29 -4.11 2.23 20.71
CA SER A 29 -2.73 2.65 20.46
C SER A 29 -2.53 2.97 18.97
N THR A 30 -2.42 4.25 18.66
CA THR A 30 -1.85 4.66 17.39
C THR A 30 -0.38 4.30 17.48
N ASN A 31 -0.03 3.11 16.99
CA ASN A 31 1.25 2.95 16.32
C ASN A 31 1.22 3.98 15.19
N THR A 32 1.61 5.21 15.49
CA THR A 32 1.93 6.21 14.50
C THR A 32 3.16 5.65 13.79
N ALA A 33 2.90 4.80 12.78
CA ALA A 33 3.85 4.58 11.72
C ALA A 33 4.30 5.97 11.30
N LYS A 34 5.55 6.29 11.61
CA LYS A 34 6.14 7.57 11.29
C LYS A 34 5.85 7.81 9.81
N PRO A 35 5.26 8.94 9.40
CA PRO A 35 5.08 9.24 7.99
C PRO A 35 6.44 9.05 7.33
N ILE A 36 6.53 8.10 6.40
CA ILE A 36 7.76 7.89 5.67
C ILE A 36 7.86 9.11 4.75
N GLU A 37 8.67 10.08 5.16
CA GLU A 37 8.93 11.26 4.35
C GLU A 37 9.49 10.77 3.00
N PRO A 38 8.96 11.24 1.86
CA PRO A 38 9.55 10.92 0.57
C PRO A 38 10.99 11.40 0.57
N SER A 39 11.95 10.51 0.28
CA SER A 39 13.34 10.92 0.11
C SER A 39 13.42 11.91 -1.05
N VAL A 40 14.11 13.02 -0.80
CA VAL A 40 14.26 14.14 -1.76
C VAL A 40 15.17 13.76 -2.94
N ASP A 41 15.85 12.63 -2.86
CA ASP A 41 16.55 12.01 -3.98
C ASP A 41 15.79 10.76 -4.40
N GLY A 42 15.79 10.43 -5.69
CA GLY A 42 15.00 9.36 -6.34
C GLY A 42 15.24 7.92 -5.86
N GLU A 43 15.59 7.73 -4.60
CA GLU A 43 15.69 6.47 -3.89
C GLU A 43 14.29 5.92 -3.56
N TYR A 44 14.16 4.60 -3.69
CA TYR A 44 12.95 3.89 -3.33
C TYR A 44 13.07 3.38 -1.90
N ILE A 45 12.03 3.62 -1.09
CA ILE A 45 11.94 3.00 0.23
C ILE A 45 11.73 1.51 0.03
N GLN A 46 12.67 0.70 0.53
CA GLN A 46 12.57 -0.74 0.43
C GLN A 46 11.60 -1.28 1.48
N LEU A 47 10.63 -2.07 1.03
CA LEU A 47 9.63 -2.71 1.86
C LEU A 47 9.59 -4.21 1.58
N SER A 48 9.23 -4.98 2.59
CA SER A 48 8.72 -6.35 2.39
C SER A 48 7.33 -6.32 1.75
N LYS A 49 6.92 -7.45 1.19
CA LYS A 49 5.58 -7.67 0.66
C LYS A 49 4.50 -7.40 1.72
N ALA A 50 4.76 -7.79 2.96
CA ALA A 50 3.81 -7.57 4.06
C ALA A 50 3.65 -6.08 4.39
N GLU A 51 4.76 -5.33 4.48
CA GLU A 51 4.75 -3.90 4.72
C GLU A 51 4.08 -3.13 3.57
N PHE A 52 4.35 -3.55 2.32
CA PHE A 52 3.68 -2.99 1.17
C PHE A 52 2.17 -3.23 1.22
N LEU A 53 1.72 -4.45 1.51
CA LEU A 53 0.28 -4.75 1.60
C LEU A 53 -0.43 -3.96 2.70
N ASP A 54 0.24 -3.68 3.81
CA ASP A 54 -0.32 -2.82 4.85
C ASP A 54 -0.43 -1.37 4.39
N MET A 55 0.62 -0.83 3.74
CA MET A 55 0.62 0.51 3.16
C MET A 55 -0.42 0.65 2.05
N ALA A 56 -0.60 -0.36 1.21
CA ALA A 56 -1.48 -0.35 0.04
C ALA A 56 -2.98 -0.30 0.39
N LYS A 57 -3.34 -0.46 1.68
CA LYS A 57 -4.69 -0.15 2.20
C LYS A 57 -4.99 1.35 2.18
N TYR A 58 -3.95 2.18 2.08
CA TYR A 58 -4.02 3.63 2.01
C TYR A 58 -3.23 4.12 0.79
N PRO A 59 -3.72 3.87 -0.44
CA PRO A 59 -2.97 4.14 -1.66
C PRO A 59 -2.41 5.55 -1.71
N GLU A 60 -3.14 6.57 -1.24
CA GLU A 60 -2.73 7.97 -1.21
C GLU A 60 -1.42 8.24 -0.44
N LYS A 61 -1.01 7.33 0.44
CA LYS A 61 0.24 7.41 1.23
C LYS A 61 1.43 6.75 0.52
N ILE A 62 1.21 6.00 -0.56
CA ILE A 62 2.29 5.44 -1.36
C ILE A 62 2.96 6.58 -2.11
N ALA A 63 4.22 6.87 -1.73
CA ALA A 63 5.07 7.83 -2.40
C ALA A 63 5.96 7.15 -3.45
N GLN A 64 7.04 6.49 -3.00
CA GLN A 64 8.02 5.81 -3.84
C GLN A 64 8.61 4.60 -3.10
N VAL A 65 8.23 3.38 -3.48
CA VAL A 65 8.61 2.15 -2.76
C VAL A 65 9.07 1.03 -3.69
N GLU A 66 10.05 0.24 -3.24
CA GLU A 66 10.56 -0.97 -3.91
C GLU A 66 10.28 -2.18 -3.02
N ILE A 67 9.75 -3.26 -3.60
CA ILE A 67 9.40 -4.45 -2.83
C ILE A 67 10.44 -5.54 -3.08
N VAL A 68 11.24 -5.85 -2.07
CA VAL A 68 12.50 -6.59 -2.23
C VAL A 68 12.39 -8.11 -2.13
N ASP A 69 11.25 -8.62 -1.65
CA ASP A 69 10.99 -10.04 -1.32
C ASP A 69 9.77 -10.62 -2.07
N LEU A 70 9.44 -10.07 -3.25
CA LEU A 70 8.29 -10.53 -4.04
C LEU A 70 8.53 -11.84 -4.79
N TYR A 71 9.75 -12.05 -5.27
CA TYR A 71 10.10 -13.07 -6.25
C TYR A 71 11.39 -13.75 -5.85
N ASP A 72 11.46 -15.05 -6.08
CA ASP A 72 12.72 -15.77 -6.09
C ASP A 72 13.54 -15.40 -7.34
N ASP A 73 14.86 -15.57 -7.25
CA ASP A 73 15.74 -15.39 -8.40
C ASP A 73 15.38 -16.38 -9.53
N SER A 74 15.38 -15.91 -10.77
CA SER A 74 14.94 -16.69 -11.93
C SER A 74 16.02 -16.73 -13.01
N GLY A 75 16.26 -17.91 -13.60
CA GLY A 75 17.13 -18.02 -14.79
C GLY A 75 16.49 -17.50 -16.08
N ILE A 76 15.22 -17.10 -16.05
CA ILE A 76 14.45 -16.67 -17.24
C ILE A 76 13.75 -15.33 -17.01
N ILE A 77 13.73 -14.51 -18.06
CA ILE A 77 12.90 -13.31 -18.13
C ILE A 77 11.56 -13.72 -18.73
N MET A 78 10.48 -13.61 -17.97
CA MET A 78 9.16 -13.99 -18.45
C MET A 78 8.55 -12.86 -19.30
N GLU A 79 8.11 -13.18 -20.53
CA GLU A 79 7.62 -12.17 -21.48
C GLU A 79 6.23 -11.60 -21.13
N ASN A 80 5.38 -12.38 -20.48
CA ASN A 80 3.98 -12.04 -20.17
C ASN A 80 3.69 -12.08 -18.66
N ASP A 81 4.72 -11.90 -17.83
CA ASP A 81 4.56 -11.98 -16.39
C ASP A 81 3.85 -10.74 -15.84
N THR A 82 2.80 -10.99 -15.06
CA THR A 82 1.92 -9.96 -14.55
C THR A 82 2.51 -9.35 -13.27
N SER A 83 2.48 -8.03 -13.14
CA SER A 83 2.95 -7.35 -11.93
C SER A 83 2.10 -7.70 -10.71
N PHE A 84 2.75 -7.99 -9.58
CA PHE A 84 2.09 -8.19 -8.29
C PHE A 84 1.39 -6.91 -7.83
N ILE A 85 2.09 -5.77 -7.85
CA ILE A 85 1.55 -4.47 -7.44
C ILE A 85 0.34 -4.12 -8.29
N TYR A 86 0.43 -4.31 -9.62
CA TYR A 86 -0.68 -4.03 -10.52
C TYR A 86 -1.91 -4.89 -10.20
N ARG A 87 -1.74 -6.21 -10.04
CA ARG A 87 -2.88 -7.10 -9.70
C ARG A 87 -3.58 -6.66 -8.42
N TYR A 88 -2.81 -6.27 -7.41
CA TYR A 88 -3.37 -5.79 -6.15
C TYR A 88 -4.15 -4.49 -6.37
N LEU A 89 -3.52 -3.46 -6.95
CA LEU A 89 -4.16 -2.16 -7.17
C LEU A 89 -5.36 -2.23 -8.10
N HIS A 90 -5.32 -3.11 -9.10
CA HIS A 90 -6.48 -3.35 -9.96
C HIS A 90 -7.65 -3.94 -9.18
N GLY A 91 -7.40 -4.84 -8.22
CA GLY A 91 -8.41 -5.32 -7.28
C GLY A 91 -9.01 -4.20 -6.41
N GLU A 92 -8.23 -3.16 -6.14
CA GLU A 92 -8.65 -1.95 -5.41
C GLU A 92 -9.29 -0.88 -6.33
N GLY A 93 -9.51 -1.18 -7.62
CA GLY A 93 -10.19 -0.31 -8.57
C GLY A 93 -9.29 0.70 -9.28
N PHE A 94 -7.99 0.42 -9.41
CA PHE A 94 -7.11 1.17 -10.32
C PHE A 94 -7.21 0.64 -11.75
N ASP A 95 -7.41 1.54 -12.71
CA ASP A 95 -7.44 1.24 -14.13
C ASP A 95 -6.04 1.31 -14.75
N LEU A 96 -5.75 0.39 -15.68
CA LEU A 96 -4.56 0.45 -16.51
C LEU A 96 -4.74 1.53 -17.59
N LEU A 97 -3.79 2.46 -17.67
CA LEU A 97 -3.75 3.48 -18.71
C LEU A 97 -2.97 3.00 -19.94
N TYR A 98 -1.72 2.61 -19.73
CA TYR A 98 -0.83 2.11 -20.77
C TYR A 98 0.36 1.36 -20.16
N THR A 99 1.12 0.69 -21.01
CA THR A 99 2.31 -0.07 -20.65
C THR A 99 3.49 0.35 -21.51
N SER A 100 4.71 0.25 -20.97
CA SER A 100 5.96 0.46 -21.69
C SER A 100 6.95 -0.66 -21.37
N GLN A 101 7.84 -0.96 -22.32
CA GLN A 101 8.89 -1.97 -22.19
C GLN A 101 10.22 -1.39 -22.67
N GLY A 102 11.30 -1.82 -22.02
CA GLY A 102 12.65 -1.44 -22.42
C GLY A 102 13.72 -2.18 -21.64
N ASN A 103 14.94 -1.68 -21.75
CA ASN A 103 16.08 -2.14 -20.96
C ASN A 103 16.31 -1.18 -19.79
N TRP A 104 16.85 -1.69 -18.68
CA TRP A 104 17.19 -0.89 -17.51
C TRP A 104 18.71 -0.77 -17.38
N GLU A 105 19.21 0.32 -16.81
CA GLU A 105 20.66 0.57 -16.71
C GLU A 105 21.39 -0.55 -15.94
N HIS A 106 20.73 -1.14 -14.95
CA HIS A 106 21.28 -2.20 -14.10
C HIS A 106 20.74 -3.59 -14.43
N GLY A 107 20.08 -3.77 -15.57
CA GLY A 107 19.28 -4.97 -15.80
C GLY A 107 18.90 -5.24 -17.24
N ALA A 108 18.51 -6.48 -17.49
CA ALA A 108 18.17 -6.92 -18.84
C ALA A 108 16.82 -6.38 -19.32
N ARG A 109 15.89 -6.03 -18.40
CA ARG A 109 14.54 -5.61 -18.77
C ARG A 109 13.85 -4.76 -17.70
N ILE A 110 13.01 -3.83 -18.15
CA ILE A 110 11.99 -3.12 -17.38
C ILE A 110 10.63 -3.26 -18.08
N PHE A 111 9.59 -3.51 -17.29
CA PHE A 111 8.20 -3.40 -17.70
C PHE A 111 7.48 -2.38 -16.84
N SER A 112 7.03 -1.29 -17.45
CA SER A 112 6.36 -0.19 -16.76
C SER A 112 4.86 -0.23 -17.04
N LEU A 113 4.05 -0.19 -15.98
CA LEU A 113 2.61 -0.04 -16.05
C LEU A 113 2.20 1.30 -15.45
N TYR A 114 1.33 2.02 -16.14
CA TYR A 114 0.81 3.29 -15.68
C TYR A 114 -0.65 3.10 -15.31
N VAL A 115 -0.99 3.35 -14.05
CA VAL A 115 -2.34 3.07 -13.51
C VAL A 115 -2.93 4.30 -12.85
N ARG A 116 -4.26 4.37 -12.79
CA ARG A 116 -4.98 5.50 -12.20
C ARG A 116 -6.22 5.05 -11.43
N LYS A 117 -6.49 5.75 -10.33
CA LYS A 117 -7.79 5.76 -9.65
C LYS A 117 -8.08 7.20 -9.23
N ASP A 118 -9.22 7.73 -9.66
CA ASP A 118 -9.57 9.14 -9.46
C ASP A 118 -8.43 10.09 -9.90
N THR A 119 -7.91 10.89 -8.97
CA THR A 119 -6.80 11.83 -9.19
C THR A 119 -5.41 11.22 -8.90
N ILE A 120 -5.36 9.97 -8.44
CA ILE A 120 -4.10 9.30 -8.10
C ILE A 120 -3.58 8.53 -9.31
N ARG A 121 -2.31 8.76 -9.64
CA ARG A 121 -1.62 8.07 -10.74
C ARG A 121 -0.32 7.45 -10.23
N TYR A 122 -0.05 6.23 -10.67
CA TYR A 122 1.17 5.50 -10.34
C TYR A 122 1.86 5.00 -11.61
N GLN A 123 3.19 5.03 -11.57
CA GLN A 123 4.04 4.20 -12.40
C GLN A 123 4.49 3.00 -11.57
N ILE A 124 4.28 1.79 -12.10
CA ILE A 124 4.71 0.53 -11.52
C ILE A 124 5.79 -0.05 -12.45
N ASP A 125 6.98 -0.29 -11.96
CA ASP A 125 8.08 -0.84 -12.74
C ASP A 125 8.44 -2.22 -12.21
N LYS A 126 8.38 -3.24 -13.08
CA LYS A 126 8.95 -4.56 -12.83
C LYS A 126 10.34 -4.62 -13.44
N LEU A 127 11.34 -4.88 -12.61
CA LEU A 127 12.75 -4.83 -12.99
C LEU A 127 13.39 -6.22 -12.91
N TYR A 128 14.24 -6.51 -13.90
CA TYR A 128 15.04 -7.73 -13.96
C TYR A 128 16.53 -7.36 -13.90
N TYR A 129 17.16 -7.53 -12.74
CA TYR A 129 18.59 -7.31 -12.54
C TYR A 129 19.39 -8.55 -12.91
N SER A 130 20.49 -8.40 -13.66
CA SER A 130 21.39 -9.54 -13.88
C SER A 130 22.19 -9.82 -12.61
N THR A 131 22.28 -11.09 -12.22
CA THR A 131 23.22 -11.54 -11.17
C THR A 131 24.44 -12.19 -11.81
N GLU A 132 25.51 -12.36 -11.03
CA GLU A 132 26.79 -12.93 -11.51
C GLU A 132 26.64 -14.37 -12.03
N ASN A 133 25.61 -15.10 -11.58
CA ASN A 133 25.38 -16.51 -11.92
C ASN A 133 24.48 -16.71 -13.16
N GLY A 134 24.21 -15.65 -13.92
CA GLY A 134 23.27 -15.70 -15.06
C GLY A 134 21.81 -15.87 -14.64
N GLN A 135 21.51 -15.62 -13.36
CA GLN A 135 20.13 -15.51 -12.87
C GLN A 135 19.70 -14.04 -12.87
N TYR A 136 18.40 -13.82 -12.78
CA TYR A 136 17.80 -12.51 -12.69
C TYR A 136 17.13 -12.34 -11.33
N LYS A 137 17.54 -11.32 -10.59
CA LYS A 137 16.78 -10.85 -9.43
C LYS A 137 15.62 -10.01 -9.95
N ILE A 138 14.42 -10.26 -9.44
CA ILE A 138 13.20 -9.58 -9.89
C ILE A 138 12.64 -8.75 -8.73
N THR A 139 12.31 -7.49 -9.00
CA THR A 139 11.60 -6.63 -8.03
C THR A 139 10.51 -5.85 -8.74
N GLU A 140 9.61 -5.27 -7.95
CA GLU A 140 8.70 -4.24 -8.41
C GLU A 140 8.84 -2.96 -7.60
N ARG A 141 8.76 -1.85 -8.32
CA ARG A 141 8.77 -0.50 -7.80
C ARG A 141 7.45 0.17 -8.11
N ILE A 142 7.01 1.04 -7.23
CA ILE A 142 5.86 1.92 -7.49
C ILE A 142 6.21 3.32 -7.04
N LYS A 143 5.90 4.29 -7.89
CA LYS A 143 6.04 5.71 -7.58
C LYS A 143 4.81 6.49 -8.02
N ARG A 144 4.40 7.45 -7.21
CA ARG A 144 3.36 8.40 -7.58
C ARG A 144 3.89 9.30 -8.69
N ILE A 145 3.06 9.54 -9.71
CA ILE A 145 3.38 10.47 -10.79
C ILE A 145 2.41 11.65 -10.74
N GLY A 146 2.96 12.86 -10.92
CA GLY A 146 2.16 14.09 -11.02
C GLY A 146 1.31 14.11 -12.30
N GLU A 147 0.29 14.97 -12.31
CA GLU A 147 -0.42 15.31 -13.55
C GLU A 147 0.40 16.19 -14.48
#